data_AF-A0A2E7ITH5-F1
#
_entry.id   AF-A0A2E7ITH5-F1
#
_cell.length_a   1.000
_cell.length_b   1.000
_cell.length_c   1.000
_cell.angle_alpha   90.00
_cell.angle_beta   90.00
_cell.angle_gamma   90.00
#
_symmetry.space_group_name_H-M   'P 1'
#
loop_
_entity.id
_entity.type
_entity.pdbx_description
1 polymer ?
#
loop_
_entity_poly.entity_id
_entity_poly.type
_entity_poly.pdbx_seq_one_letter_code
_entity_poly.pdbx_strand_id
1 'polypeptide(L)'
;MGFKQTLDNLAPWLDSFAPRKARSEQDRYRLRFVVTVLLAIFIYCLLLSLASFAMPIRPEGRELLTGFCLIFALGIAVGLLVLRMTGSQSFCLQIVIFALLIAMLNISVQLGGIYSPATPVALLVPALATTMLGVRAGIFWAALLVLLLGGFYRADQMGIVFPSVMKPENRSFGTFMGLASAVATVTLIILFYEITAQKLNARLQKAHDDYLFQANHDSLTGLANRRHFIHIIDGYIDQAGPASERFAILFFDLNRFKEANDLYDHQFGDEVLVQIWRRGAGANREQVTRAVTQYRLRGALGW
;
A
#
# COMPACT_ATOMS: atom_id res chain seq x y z
N MET A 1 -6.84 -4.80 -20.71
CA MET A 1 -7.75 -3.80 -21.31
C MET A 1 -9.17 -3.84 -20.72
N GLY A 2 -9.77 -5.01 -20.44
CA GLY A 2 -11.17 -5.10 -19.97
C GLY A 2 -11.53 -4.40 -18.65
N PHE A 3 -10.79 -4.61 -17.56
CA PHE A 3 -11.18 -4.11 -16.22
C PHE A 3 -11.25 -2.58 -16.11
N LYS A 4 -10.32 -1.87 -16.78
CA LYS A 4 -10.31 -0.40 -16.79
C LYS A 4 -11.56 0.14 -17.50
N GLN A 5 -11.90 -0.45 -18.65
CA GLN A 5 -13.05 -0.05 -19.45
C GLN A 5 -14.39 -0.35 -18.76
N THR A 6 -14.49 -1.46 -18.01
CA THR A 6 -15.67 -1.77 -17.18
C THR A 6 -15.83 -0.79 -16.01
N LEU A 7 -14.72 -0.43 -15.34
CA LEU A 7 -14.72 0.59 -14.29
C LEU A 7 -15.13 1.97 -14.82
N ASP A 8 -14.67 2.33 -16.03
CA ASP A 8 -15.01 3.60 -16.66
C ASP A 8 -16.50 3.66 -17.05
N ASN A 9 -17.11 2.54 -17.46
CA ASN A 9 -18.55 2.45 -17.74
C ASN A 9 -19.41 2.53 -16.46
N LEU A 10 -18.93 1.97 -15.35
CA LEU A 10 -19.62 2.00 -14.05
C LEU A 10 -19.30 3.27 -13.25
N ALA A 11 -18.34 4.09 -13.71
CA ALA A 11 -17.86 5.28 -13.03
C ALA A 11 -18.98 6.24 -12.60
N PRO A 12 -19.99 6.57 -13.43
CA PRO A 12 -21.04 7.51 -13.03
C PRO A 12 -21.90 6.99 -11.85
N TRP A 13 -22.16 5.69 -11.81
CA TRP A 13 -22.93 5.07 -10.74
C TRP A 13 -22.08 4.88 -9.48
N LEU A 14 -20.81 4.50 -9.61
CA LEU A 14 -19.88 4.41 -8.47
C LEU A 14 -19.61 5.79 -7.85
N ASP A 15 -19.55 6.84 -8.66
CA ASP A 15 -19.40 8.22 -8.21
C ASP A 15 -20.64 8.73 -7.47
N SER A 16 -21.81 8.07 -7.60
CA SER A 16 -22.98 8.38 -6.76
C SER A 16 -22.77 8.06 -5.28
N PHE A 17 -21.77 7.24 -4.96
CA PHE A 17 -21.31 6.97 -3.59
C PHE A 17 -20.22 7.97 -3.13
N ALA A 18 -19.71 8.82 -4.03
CA ALA A 18 -18.67 9.78 -3.69
C ALA A 18 -19.24 10.96 -2.91
N PRO A 19 -18.63 11.35 -1.78
CA PRO A 19 -18.97 12.62 -1.16
C PRO A 19 -18.77 13.75 -2.15
N ARG A 20 -19.66 14.76 -2.12
CA ARG A 20 -19.49 16.04 -2.82
C ARG A 20 -18.14 16.74 -2.52
N LYS A 21 -17.42 16.30 -1.47
CA LYS A 21 -16.10 16.79 -1.03
C LYS A 21 -14.89 16.00 -1.55
N ALA A 22 -15.03 14.99 -2.41
CA ALA A 22 -13.89 14.29 -3.01
C ALA A 22 -13.10 15.26 -3.91
N ARG A 23 -12.07 15.91 -3.35
CA ARG A 23 -11.34 17.03 -3.96
C ARG A 23 -10.34 16.59 -5.03
N SER A 24 -9.86 15.33 -5.00
CA SER A 24 -8.87 14.82 -5.94
C SER A 24 -9.37 13.61 -6.74
N GLU A 25 -8.85 13.46 -7.96
CA GLU A 25 -9.12 12.30 -8.81
C GLU A 25 -8.67 10.97 -8.16
N GLN A 26 -7.58 11.04 -7.38
CA GLN A 26 -7.03 9.90 -6.66
C GLN A 26 -7.95 9.40 -5.53
N ASP A 27 -8.65 10.31 -4.84
CA ASP A 27 -9.64 9.94 -3.82
C ASP A 27 -10.85 9.23 -4.43
N ARG A 28 -11.28 9.66 -5.62
CA ARG A 28 -12.36 9.00 -6.37
C ARG A 28 -11.96 7.59 -6.82
N TYR A 29 -10.73 7.40 -7.30
CA TYR A 29 -10.23 6.06 -7.65
C TYR A 29 -10.19 5.12 -6.45
N ARG A 30 -9.69 5.59 -5.29
CA ARG A 30 -9.68 4.79 -4.05
C ARG A 30 -11.08 4.41 -3.61
N LEU A 31 -12.02 5.34 -3.68
CA LEU A 31 -13.42 5.09 -3.36
C LEU A 31 -14.04 4.05 -4.28
N ARG A 32 -13.89 4.21 -5.61
CA ARG A 32 -14.42 3.26 -6.60
C ARG A 32 -13.90 1.86 -6.32
N PHE A 33 -12.60 1.73 -6.06
CA PHE A 33 -11.98 0.45 -5.71
C PHE A 33 -12.63 -0.18 -4.47
N VAL A 34 -12.75 0.56 -3.37
CA VAL A 34 -13.37 0.06 -2.13
C VAL A 34 -14.81 -0.38 -2.36
N VAL A 35 -15.61 0.45 -3.04
CA VAL A 35 -17.03 0.14 -3.34
C VAL A 35 -17.15 -1.10 -4.23
N THR A 36 -16.33 -1.23 -5.28
CA THR A 36 -16.33 -2.39 -6.16
C THR A 36 -15.97 -3.68 -5.40
N VAL A 37 -14.95 -3.64 -4.54
CA VAL A 37 -14.56 -4.81 -3.72
C VAL A 37 -15.68 -5.20 -2.77
N LEU A 38 -16.27 -4.23 -2.06
CA LEU A 38 -17.38 -4.49 -1.14
C LEU A 38 -18.61 -5.06 -1.85
N LEU A 39 -18.97 -4.52 -3.02
CA LEU A 39 -20.06 -5.05 -3.84
C LEU A 39 -19.78 -6.47 -4.34
N ALA A 40 -18.54 -6.77 -4.74
CA ALA A 40 -18.17 -8.12 -5.16
C ALA A 40 -18.31 -9.12 -4.01
N ILE A 41 -17.86 -8.75 -2.80
CA ILE A 41 -18.02 -9.59 -1.60
C ILE A 41 -19.50 -9.75 -1.25
N PHE A 42 -20.29 -8.67 -1.31
CA PHE A 42 -21.73 -8.72 -1.07
C PHE A 42 -22.44 -9.68 -2.02
N ILE A 43 -22.20 -9.56 -3.32
CA ILE A 43 -22.76 -10.46 -4.34
C ILE A 43 -22.30 -11.89 -4.08
N TYR A 44 -21.02 -12.11 -3.77
CA TYR A 44 -20.50 -13.43 -3.44
C TYR A 44 -21.21 -14.05 -2.23
N CYS A 45 -21.42 -13.30 -1.14
CA CYS A 45 -22.17 -13.77 0.02
C CYS A 45 -23.61 -14.16 -0.34
N LEU A 46 -24.31 -13.37 -1.16
CA LEU A 46 -25.66 -13.69 -1.62
C LEU A 46 -25.69 -14.95 -2.48
N LEU A 47 -24.76 -15.08 -3.44
CA LEU A 47 -24.65 -16.25 -4.30
C LEU A 47 -24.33 -17.50 -3.49
N LEU A 48 -23.41 -17.42 -2.54
CA LEU A 48 -23.04 -18.53 -1.67
C LEU A 48 -24.22 -18.94 -0.78
N SER A 49 -24.97 -17.97 -0.24
CA SER A 49 -26.20 -18.22 0.51
C SER A 49 -27.24 -18.94 -0.36
N LEU A 50 -27.46 -18.50 -1.60
CA LEU A 50 -28.43 -19.12 -2.50
C LEU A 50 -27.98 -20.53 -2.93
N ALA A 51 -26.70 -20.70 -3.27
CA ALA A 51 -26.12 -21.97 -3.67
C ALA A 51 -26.17 -23.01 -2.54
N SER A 52 -26.13 -22.58 -1.27
CA SER A 52 -26.25 -23.49 -0.12
C SER A 52 -27.56 -24.30 -0.10
N PHE A 53 -28.63 -23.81 -0.74
CA PHE A 53 -29.90 -24.53 -0.88
C PHE A 53 -29.86 -25.63 -1.93
N ALA A 54 -29.04 -25.47 -2.97
CA ALA A 54 -28.85 -26.46 -4.02
C ALA A 54 -27.83 -27.54 -3.65
N MET A 55 -26.91 -27.24 -2.72
CA MET A 55 -25.90 -28.21 -2.28
C MET A 55 -26.47 -29.22 -1.27
N PRO A 56 -26.03 -30.49 -1.31
CA PRO A 56 -26.41 -31.54 -0.37
C PRO A 56 -25.70 -31.38 0.98
N ILE A 57 -25.90 -30.23 1.62
CA ILE A 57 -25.36 -29.89 2.95
C ILE A 57 -26.44 -30.22 3.98
N ARG A 58 -26.02 -30.68 5.17
CA ARG A 58 -26.91 -30.87 6.31
C ARG A 58 -27.64 -29.56 6.67
N PRO A 59 -28.91 -29.61 7.14
CA PRO A 59 -29.68 -28.41 7.48
C PRO A 59 -28.94 -27.47 8.43
N GLU A 60 -28.29 -28.01 9.46
CA GLU A 60 -27.57 -27.22 10.47
C GLU A 60 -26.34 -26.52 9.88
N GLY A 61 -25.62 -27.20 8.97
CA GLY A 61 -24.48 -26.62 8.26
C GLY A 61 -24.91 -25.53 7.27
N ARG A 62 -26.09 -25.69 6.66
CA ARG A 62 -26.70 -24.69 5.79
C ARG A 62 -27.08 -23.43 6.58
N GLU A 63 -27.76 -23.58 7.71
CA GLU A 63 -28.15 -22.45 8.59
C GLU A 63 -26.94 -21.62 9.04
N LEU A 64 -25.84 -22.29 9.36
CA LEU A 64 -24.60 -21.62 9.76
C LEU A 64 -23.97 -20.83 8.61
N LEU A 65 -23.92 -21.41 7.41
CA LEU A 65 -23.39 -20.74 6.22
C LEU A 65 -24.27 -19.58 5.77
N THR A 66 -25.58 -19.76 5.72
CA THR A 66 -26.53 -18.71 5.33
C THR A 66 -26.56 -17.60 6.36
N GLY A 67 -26.55 -17.93 7.66
CA GLY A 67 -26.48 -16.95 8.75
C GLY A 67 -25.23 -16.06 8.63
N PHE A 68 -24.06 -16.65 8.43
CA PHE A 68 -22.82 -15.89 8.19
C PHE A 68 -22.94 -14.95 6.99
N CYS A 69 -23.36 -15.49 5.84
CA CYS A 69 -23.47 -14.72 4.60
C CYS A 69 -24.46 -13.56 4.73
N LEU A 70 -25.61 -13.78 5.39
CA LEU A 70 -26.64 -12.76 5.57
C LEU A 70 -26.20 -11.65 6.52
N ILE A 71 -25.60 -12.00 7.67
CA ILE A 71 -25.07 -11.01 8.62
C ILE A 71 -24.01 -10.14 7.94
N PHE A 72 -23.07 -10.77 7.23
CA PHE A 72 -21.99 -10.05 6.60
C PHE A 72 -22.47 -9.20 5.41
N ALA A 73 -23.37 -9.74 4.58
CA ALA A 73 -24.00 -9.00 3.48
C ALA A 73 -24.79 -7.78 3.99
N LEU A 74 -25.57 -7.94 5.08
CA LEU A 74 -26.27 -6.83 5.71
C LEU A 74 -25.29 -5.75 6.19
N GLY A 75 -24.19 -6.16 6.83
CA GLY A 75 -23.13 -5.25 7.25
C GLY A 75 -22.52 -4.45 6.10
N ILE A 76 -22.26 -5.11 4.96
CA ILE A 76 -21.76 -4.45 3.76
C ILE A 76 -22.80 -3.47 3.21
N ALA A 77 -24.08 -3.86 3.13
CA ALA A 77 -25.15 -3.00 2.66
C ALA A 77 -25.30 -1.75 3.54
N VAL A 78 -25.28 -1.91 4.87
CA VAL A 78 -25.31 -0.78 5.83
C VAL A 78 -24.05 0.08 5.68
N GLY A 79 -22.87 -0.53 5.55
CA GLY A 79 -21.62 0.20 5.33
C GLY A 79 -21.66 1.06 4.07
N LEU A 80 -22.13 0.51 2.94
CA LEU A 80 -22.30 1.23 1.68
C LEU A 80 -23.38 2.32 1.77
N LEU A 81 -24.46 2.10 2.51
CA LEU A 81 -25.47 3.12 2.76
C LEU A 81 -24.88 4.29 3.57
N VAL A 82 -24.14 3.98 4.63
CA VAL A 82 -23.50 5.01 5.46
C VAL A 82 -22.39 5.73 4.69
N LEU A 83 -21.66 5.03 3.82
CA LEU A 83 -20.73 5.66 2.90
C LEU A 83 -21.45 6.69 2.02
N ARG A 84 -22.62 6.33 1.48
CA ARG A 84 -23.44 7.22 0.67
C ARG A 84 -23.98 8.44 1.44
N MET A 85 -24.33 8.25 2.72
CA MET A 85 -24.88 9.33 3.56
C MET A 85 -23.80 10.26 4.13
N THR A 86 -22.70 9.71 4.61
CA THR A 86 -21.66 10.45 5.35
C THR A 86 -20.45 10.81 4.49
N GLY A 87 -20.22 10.07 3.41
CA GLY A 87 -19.00 10.18 2.61
C GLY A 87 -17.74 9.62 3.26
N SER A 88 -17.83 9.09 4.48
CA SER A 88 -16.67 8.63 5.24
C SER A 88 -16.34 7.17 4.94
N GLN A 89 -15.24 6.94 4.24
CA GLN A 89 -14.72 5.59 3.97
C GLN A 89 -14.36 4.85 5.26
N SER A 90 -13.74 5.54 6.21
CA SER A 90 -13.33 4.93 7.48
C SER A 90 -14.52 4.41 8.26
N PHE A 91 -15.63 5.16 8.30
CA PHE A 91 -16.83 4.73 9.03
C PHE A 91 -17.54 3.55 8.35
N CYS A 92 -17.58 3.55 7.02
CA CYS A 92 -18.05 2.39 6.24
C CYS A 92 -17.26 1.12 6.58
N LEU A 93 -15.93 1.20 6.53
CA LEU A 93 -15.05 0.06 6.80
C LEU A 93 -15.16 -0.45 8.26
N GLN A 94 -15.35 0.44 9.24
CA GLN A 94 -15.62 0.05 10.63
C GLN A 94 -16.90 -0.78 10.75
N ILE A 95 -17.99 -0.39 10.08
CA ILE A 95 -19.25 -1.14 10.05
C ILE A 95 -19.05 -2.52 9.42
N VAL A 96 -18.32 -2.59 8.29
CA VAL A 96 -18.05 -3.85 7.59
C VAL A 96 -17.24 -4.80 8.48
N ILE A 97 -16.18 -4.30 9.12
CA ILE A 97 -15.34 -5.09 10.04
C ILE A 97 -16.16 -5.56 11.25
N PHE A 98 -17.03 -4.71 11.79
CA PHE A 98 -17.94 -5.09 12.88
C PHE A 98 -18.88 -6.22 12.48
N ALA A 99 -19.48 -6.13 11.29
CA ALA A 99 -20.36 -7.17 10.78
C ALA A 99 -19.62 -8.49 10.52
N LEU A 100 -18.38 -8.43 10.03
CA LEU A 100 -17.52 -9.60 9.91
C LEU A 100 -17.30 -10.24 11.27
N LEU A 101 -16.94 -9.45 12.30
CA LEU A 101 -16.74 -9.95 13.65
C LEU A 101 -18.01 -10.63 14.19
N ILE A 102 -19.19 -9.99 14.05
CA ILE A 102 -20.47 -10.60 14.49
C ILE A 102 -20.74 -11.91 13.75
N ALA A 103 -20.54 -11.95 12.43
CA ALA A 103 -20.74 -13.16 11.64
C ALA A 103 -19.80 -14.28 12.11
N MET A 104 -18.54 -13.95 12.43
CA MET A 104 -17.58 -14.91 12.98
C MET A 104 -17.94 -15.38 14.39
N LEU A 105 -18.39 -14.48 15.28
CA LEU A 105 -18.85 -14.84 16.62
C LEU A 105 -20.07 -15.77 16.56
N ASN A 106 -21.00 -15.53 15.64
CA ASN A 106 -22.16 -16.38 15.43
C ASN A 106 -21.75 -17.82 15.03
N ILE A 107 -20.76 -17.94 14.13
CA ILE A 107 -20.15 -19.23 13.78
C ILE A 107 -19.47 -19.84 15.02
N SER A 108 -18.70 -19.07 15.77
CA SER A 108 -17.99 -19.57 16.96
C SER A 108 -18.93 -20.13 18.02
N VAL A 109 -20.03 -19.44 18.34
CA VAL A 109 -21.06 -19.92 19.28
C VAL A 109 -21.64 -21.26 18.85
N GLN A 110 -21.86 -21.46 17.55
CA GLN A 110 -22.50 -22.66 17.00
C GLN A 110 -21.57 -23.87 16.76
N LEU A 111 -20.26 -23.64 16.85
CA LEU A 111 -19.23 -24.63 16.58
C LEU A 111 -18.33 -24.91 17.79
N GLY A 112 -18.84 -24.73 19.01
CA GLY A 112 -18.12 -25.08 20.23
C GLY A 112 -17.40 -23.92 20.92
N GLY A 113 -17.82 -22.67 20.70
CA GLY A 113 -17.31 -21.49 21.38
C GLY A 113 -15.84 -21.25 21.09
N ILE A 114 -15.00 -21.25 22.13
CA ILE A 114 -13.56 -21.04 22.00
C ILE A 114 -12.87 -22.12 21.16
N TYR A 115 -13.39 -23.35 21.17
CA TYR A 115 -12.86 -24.48 20.40
C TYR A 115 -13.34 -24.50 18.93
N SER A 116 -14.07 -23.47 18.49
CA SER A 116 -14.53 -23.38 17.12
C SER A 116 -13.37 -23.29 16.12
N PRO A 117 -13.44 -24.01 14.99
CA PRO A 117 -12.55 -23.81 13.84
C PRO A 117 -12.47 -22.37 13.32
N ALA A 118 -13.47 -21.54 13.62
CA ALA A 118 -13.50 -20.14 13.19
C ALA A 118 -12.71 -19.20 14.11
N THR A 119 -12.40 -19.63 15.34
CA THR A 119 -11.71 -18.81 16.34
C THR A 119 -10.34 -18.31 15.84
N PRO A 120 -9.47 -19.15 15.23
CA PRO A 120 -8.20 -18.65 14.67
C PRO A 120 -8.40 -17.68 13.51
N VAL A 121 -9.45 -17.88 12.70
CA VAL A 121 -9.76 -17.03 11.55
C VAL A 121 -10.21 -15.62 12.00
N ALA A 122 -10.71 -15.47 13.23
CA ALA A 122 -11.08 -14.17 13.78
C ALA A 122 -9.89 -13.20 13.90
N LEU A 123 -8.65 -13.69 13.88
CA LEU A 123 -7.43 -12.87 13.80
C LEU A 123 -7.39 -11.98 12.54
N LEU A 124 -8.19 -12.32 11.53
CA LEU A 124 -8.39 -11.49 10.34
C LEU A 124 -8.93 -10.09 10.68
N VAL A 125 -9.79 -9.97 11.70
CA VAL A 125 -10.45 -8.72 12.08
C VAL A 125 -9.44 -7.61 12.41
N PRO A 126 -8.51 -7.78 13.38
CA PRO A 126 -7.49 -6.76 13.67
C PRO A 126 -6.50 -6.56 12.52
N ALA A 127 -6.19 -7.58 11.73
CA ALA A 127 -5.30 -7.45 10.57
C ALA A 127 -5.92 -6.55 9.48
N LEU A 128 -7.19 -6.76 9.15
CA LEU A 128 -7.94 -5.90 8.22
C LEU A 128 -8.09 -4.49 8.78
N ALA A 129 -8.41 -4.34 10.06
CA ALA A 129 -8.50 -3.02 10.68
C ALA A 129 -7.17 -2.25 10.63
N THR A 130 -6.05 -2.91 10.90
CA THR A 130 -4.71 -2.28 10.85
C THR A 130 -4.39 -1.79 9.44
N THR A 131 -4.64 -2.63 8.44
CA THR A 131 -4.30 -2.32 7.05
C THR A 131 -5.23 -1.31 6.40
N MET A 132 -6.52 -1.33 6.74
CA MET A 132 -7.52 -0.47 6.11
C MET A 132 -7.77 0.84 6.87
N LEU A 133 -7.63 0.84 8.20
CA LEU A 133 -7.98 1.96 9.07
C LEU A 133 -6.79 2.48 9.89
N GLY A 134 -5.64 1.81 9.81
CA GLY A 134 -4.41 2.18 10.50
C GLY A 134 -4.23 1.51 11.86
N VAL A 135 -3.05 1.72 12.44
CA VAL A 135 -2.57 1.01 13.64
C VAL A 135 -3.49 1.17 14.85
N ARG A 136 -4.04 2.38 15.08
CA ARG A 136 -4.94 2.63 16.22
C ARG A 136 -6.22 1.81 16.15
N ALA A 137 -6.81 1.68 14.96
CA ALA A 137 -7.96 0.82 14.75
C ALA A 137 -7.58 -0.64 14.95
N GLY A 138 -6.44 -1.07 14.41
CA GLY A 138 -5.86 -2.39 14.64
C GLY A 138 -5.79 -2.79 16.12
N ILE A 139 -5.20 -1.92 16.95
CA ILE A 139 -5.08 -2.14 18.40
C ILE A 139 -6.47 -2.23 19.06
N PHE A 140 -7.39 -1.32 18.72
CA PHE A 140 -8.75 -1.34 19.25
C PHE A 140 -9.46 -2.67 18.93
N TRP A 141 -9.42 -3.11 17.68
CA TRP A 141 -10.07 -4.35 17.24
C TRP A 141 -9.38 -5.59 17.81
N ALA A 142 -8.05 -5.56 18.00
CA ALA A 142 -7.32 -6.63 18.66
C ALA A 142 -7.72 -6.76 20.14
N ALA A 143 -7.80 -5.63 20.86
CA ALA A 143 -8.25 -5.60 22.25
C ALA A 143 -9.70 -6.09 22.39
N LEU A 144 -10.59 -5.64 21.51
CA LEU A 144 -11.98 -6.10 21.46
C LEU A 144 -12.07 -7.61 21.20
N LEU A 145 -11.30 -8.14 20.25
CA LEU A 145 -11.26 -9.56 19.96
C LEU A 145 -10.77 -10.36 21.18
N VAL A 146 -9.67 -9.95 21.82
CA VAL A 146 -9.14 -10.60 23.03
C VAL A 146 -10.18 -10.59 24.15
N LEU A 147 -10.89 -9.48 24.35
CA LEU A 147 -11.96 -9.38 25.35
C LEU A 147 -13.10 -10.38 25.06
N LEU A 148 -13.54 -10.49 23.80
CA LEU A 148 -14.60 -11.42 23.39
C LEU A 148 -14.16 -12.89 23.52
N LEU A 149 -12.92 -13.21 23.14
CA LEU A 149 -12.36 -14.55 23.33
C LEU A 149 -12.20 -14.89 24.81
N GLY A 150 -11.80 -13.91 25.64
CA GLY A 150 -11.78 -14.04 27.10
C GLY A 150 -13.18 -14.30 27.67
N GLY A 151 -14.21 -13.69 27.07
CA GLY A 151 -15.62 -13.97 27.36
C GLY A 151 -16.00 -15.42 27.07
N PHE A 152 -15.62 -15.96 25.91
CA PHE A 152 -15.84 -17.38 25.59
C PHE A 152 -15.10 -18.31 26.55
N TYR A 153 -13.84 -18.00 26.87
CA TYR A 153 -13.07 -18.78 27.84
C TYR A 153 -13.74 -18.78 29.22
N ARG A 154 -14.22 -17.61 29.69
CA ARG A 154 -14.95 -17.51 30.97
C ARG A 154 -16.27 -18.26 30.95
N ALA A 155 -17.01 -18.22 29.83
CA ALA A 155 -18.25 -18.97 29.66
C ALA A 155 -18.01 -20.49 29.73
N ASP A 156 -16.96 -20.97 29.07
CA ASP A 156 -16.54 -22.38 29.11
C ASP A 156 -16.18 -22.82 30.54
N GLN A 157 -15.42 -22.00 31.28
CA GLN A 157 -15.09 -22.26 32.70
C GLN A 157 -16.32 -22.29 33.62
N MET A 158 -17.40 -21.59 33.26
CA MET A 158 -18.68 -21.65 33.99
C MET A 158 -19.54 -22.87 33.59
N GLY A 159 -19.05 -23.73 32.71
CA GLY A 159 -19.77 -24.93 32.23
C GLY A 159 -20.83 -24.63 31.17
N ILE A 160 -20.78 -23.47 30.50
CA ILE A 160 -21.69 -23.16 29.40
C ILE A 160 -21.31 -24.04 28.21
N VAL A 161 -22.16 -25.02 27.90
CA VAL A 161 -21.94 -25.93 26.76
C VAL A 161 -22.41 -25.26 25.48
N PHE A 162 -21.45 -24.95 24.60
CA PHE A 162 -21.74 -24.46 23.26
C PHE A 162 -22.16 -25.61 22.33
N PRO A 163 -23.18 -25.39 21.47
CA PRO A 163 -23.55 -26.39 20.47
C PRO A 163 -22.37 -26.66 19.52
N SER A 164 -22.30 -27.90 19.04
CA SER A 164 -21.28 -28.34 18.08
C SER A 164 -21.96 -29.02 16.91
N VAL A 165 -22.38 -28.20 15.93
CA VAL A 165 -22.98 -28.68 14.68
C VAL A 165 -22.04 -29.63 13.93
N MET A 166 -20.73 -29.43 14.08
CA MET A 166 -19.71 -30.30 13.52
C MET A 166 -19.59 -31.61 14.31
N LYS A 167 -19.64 -32.74 13.60
CA LYS A 167 -19.41 -34.06 14.18
C LYS A 167 -18.00 -34.15 14.83
N PRO A 168 -17.83 -34.93 15.91
CA PRO A 168 -16.55 -35.09 16.58
C PRO A 168 -15.42 -35.55 15.65
N GLU A 169 -15.71 -36.48 14.76
CA GLU A 169 -14.80 -37.02 13.72
C GLU A 169 -14.24 -35.94 12.77
N ASN A 170 -14.99 -34.87 12.52
CA ASN A 170 -14.59 -33.79 11.60
C ASN A 170 -13.90 -32.61 12.32
N ARG A 171 -13.90 -32.57 13.66
CA ARG A 171 -13.45 -31.41 14.44
C ARG A 171 -11.97 -31.11 14.24
N SER A 172 -11.12 -32.13 14.21
CA SER A 172 -9.68 -31.96 14.00
C SER A 172 -9.39 -31.40 12.61
N PHE A 173 -10.07 -31.92 11.57
CA PHE A 173 -9.93 -31.41 10.22
C PHE A 173 -10.45 -29.96 10.09
N GLY A 174 -11.60 -29.65 10.69
CA GLY A 174 -12.11 -28.29 10.73
C GLY A 174 -11.13 -27.31 11.37
N THR A 175 -10.59 -27.66 12.55
CA THR A 175 -9.60 -26.85 13.27
C THR A 175 -8.33 -26.63 12.44
N PHE A 176 -7.83 -27.68 11.77
CA PHE A 176 -6.71 -27.58 10.84
C PHE A 176 -7.01 -26.60 9.69
N MET A 177 -8.18 -26.71 9.05
CA MET A 177 -8.58 -25.80 7.98
C MET A 177 -8.73 -24.34 8.46
N GLY A 178 -9.23 -24.15 9.68
CA GLY A 178 -9.32 -22.84 10.34
C GLY A 178 -7.94 -22.22 10.57
N LEU A 179 -6.99 -22.99 11.09
CA LEU A 179 -5.61 -22.55 11.27
C LEU A 179 -4.92 -22.27 9.93
N ALA A 180 -5.04 -23.17 8.96
CA ALA A 180 -4.45 -23.03 7.64
C ALA A 180 -4.97 -21.78 6.91
N SER A 181 -6.29 -21.52 6.97
CA SER A 181 -6.89 -20.31 6.38
C SER A 181 -6.47 -19.03 7.10
N ALA A 182 -6.36 -19.04 8.43
CA ALA A 182 -5.85 -17.91 9.21
C ALA A 182 -4.39 -17.59 8.85
N VAL A 183 -3.52 -18.60 8.81
CA VAL A 183 -2.10 -18.45 8.41
C VAL A 183 -2.00 -17.94 6.98
N ALA A 184 -2.74 -18.52 6.05
CA ALA A 184 -2.73 -18.10 4.64
C ALA A 184 -3.17 -16.63 4.51
N THR A 185 -4.25 -16.23 5.18
CA THR A 185 -4.80 -14.89 5.04
C THR A 185 -3.91 -13.84 5.71
N VAL A 186 -3.38 -14.11 6.90
CA VAL A 186 -2.43 -13.21 7.56
C VAL A 186 -1.14 -13.08 6.73
N THR A 187 -0.63 -14.18 6.18
CA THR A 187 0.56 -14.15 5.30
C THR A 187 0.29 -13.31 4.05
N LEU A 188 -0.86 -13.48 3.40
CA LEU A 188 -1.23 -12.68 2.23
C LEU A 188 -1.34 -11.18 2.56
N ILE A 189 -1.92 -10.83 3.73
CA ILE A 189 -2.01 -9.44 4.19
C ILE A 189 -0.61 -8.86 4.43
N ILE A 190 0.28 -9.61 5.09
CA ILE A 190 1.68 -9.18 5.34
C ILE A 190 2.42 -9.00 4.02
N LEU A 191 2.34 -9.95 3.09
CA LEU A 191 2.98 -9.84 1.78
C LEU A 191 2.45 -8.64 1.00
N PHE A 192 1.13 -8.41 1.01
CA PHE A 192 0.53 -7.25 0.36
C PHE A 192 1.05 -5.93 0.96
N TYR A 193 1.16 -5.86 2.29
CA TYR A 193 1.71 -4.70 2.98
C TYR A 193 3.18 -4.48 2.62
N GLU A 194 4.00 -5.53 2.67
CA GLU A 194 5.44 -5.47 2.37
C GLU A 194 5.70 -5.01 0.92
N ILE A 195 4.99 -5.59 -0.06
CA ILE A 195 5.09 -5.18 -1.47
C ILE A 195 4.71 -3.70 -1.64
N THR A 196 3.68 -3.25 -0.93
CA THR A 196 3.22 -1.85 -0.99
C THR A 196 4.24 -0.91 -0.35
N ALA A 197 4.80 -1.29 0.80
CA ALA A 197 5.83 -0.54 1.51
C ALA A 197 7.12 -0.41 0.68
N GLN A 198 7.59 -1.50 0.06
CA GLN A 198 8.75 -1.49 -0.82
C GLN A 198 8.56 -0.57 -2.03
N LYS A 199 7.39 -0.62 -2.68
CA LYS A 199 7.05 0.29 -3.79
C LYS A 199 7.02 1.75 -3.36
N LEU A 200 6.50 2.02 -2.17
CA LEU A 200 6.45 3.38 -1.63
C LEU A 200 7.87 3.89 -1.32
N ASN A 201 8.70 3.09 -0.67
CA ASN A 201 10.09 3.43 -0.37
C ASN A 201 10.92 3.65 -1.64
N ALA A 202 10.74 2.81 -2.67
CA ALA A 202 11.43 3.00 -3.95
C ALA A 202 11.02 4.31 -4.65
N ARG A 203 9.72 4.68 -4.59
CA ARG A 203 9.25 5.97 -5.11
C ARG A 203 9.79 7.15 -4.32
N LEU A 204 9.84 7.03 -2.99
CA LEU A 204 10.40 8.06 -2.12
C LEU A 204 11.89 8.26 -2.40
N GLN A 205 12.66 7.17 -2.54
CA GLN A 205 14.07 7.23 -2.88
C GLN A 205 14.28 7.88 -4.24
N LYS A 206 13.51 7.48 -5.26
CA LYS A 206 13.61 8.09 -6.59
C LYS A 206 13.29 9.59 -6.55
N ALA A 207 12.21 9.98 -5.87
CA ALA A 207 11.86 11.39 -5.73
C ALA A 207 12.96 12.18 -5.02
N HIS A 208 13.56 11.60 -3.98
CA HIS A 208 14.70 12.18 -3.27
C HIS A 208 15.92 12.35 -4.20
N ASP A 209 16.26 11.34 -5.00
CA ASP A 209 17.38 11.40 -5.94
C ASP A 209 17.12 12.44 -7.05
N ASP A 210 15.89 12.53 -7.56
CA ASP A 210 15.47 13.55 -8.53
C ASP A 210 15.56 14.96 -7.92
N TYR A 211 15.16 15.14 -6.65
CA TYR A 211 15.31 16.41 -5.93
C TYR A 211 16.78 16.79 -5.74
N LEU A 212 17.64 15.85 -5.34
CA LEU A 212 19.07 16.09 -5.22
C LEU A 212 19.69 16.47 -6.56
N PHE A 213 19.30 15.78 -7.64
CA PHE A 213 19.77 16.11 -8.98
C PHE A 213 19.37 17.53 -9.35
N GLN A 214 18.10 17.92 -9.19
CA GLN A 214 17.64 19.28 -9.48
C GLN A 214 18.30 20.35 -8.59
N ALA A 215 18.58 20.03 -7.33
CA ALA A 215 19.25 20.96 -6.42
C ALA A 215 20.74 21.15 -6.74
N ASN A 216 21.38 20.15 -7.34
CA ASN A 216 22.82 20.12 -7.57
C ASN A 216 23.21 20.34 -9.03
N HIS A 217 22.28 20.25 -9.96
CA HIS A 217 22.54 20.38 -11.39
C HIS A 217 21.80 21.57 -12.01
N ASP A 218 22.39 22.13 -13.06
CA ASP A 218 21.79 23.13 -13.94
C ASP A 218 20.76 22.45 -14.87
N SER A 219 19.55 23.00 -14.94
CA SER A 219 18.43 22.35 -15.64
C SER A 219 18.58 22.33 -17.16
N LEU A 220 19.34 23.28 -17.72
CA LEU A 220 19.56 23.39 -19.17
C LEU A 220 20.64 22.42 -19.64
N THR A 221 21.78 22.39 -18.94
CA THR A 221 22.97 21.65 -19.36
C THR A 221 23.12 20.28 -18.69
N GLY A 222 22.47 20.06 -17.55
CA GLY A 222 22.63 18.88 -16.69
C GLY A 222 23.96 18.84 -15.93
N LEU A 223 24.76 19.91 -16.00
CA LEU A 223 26.04 20.06 -15.30
C LEU A 223 25.83 20.35 -13.82
N ALA A 224 26.86 20.13 -13.00
CA ALA A 224 26.86 20.63 -11.63
C ALA A 224 26.61 22.15 -11.65
N ASN A 225 25.61 22.62 -10.93
CA ASN A 225 25.38 24.04 -10.79
C ASN A 225 26.51 24.68 -9.96
N ARG A 226 26.63 26.00 -10.00
CA ARG A 226 27.72 26.73 -9.33
C ARG A 226 27.88 26.34 -7.85
N ARG A 227 26.76 26.19 -7.13
CA ARG A 227 26.78 25.82 -5.71
C ARG A 227 27.35 24.42 -5.51
N HIS A 228 26.89 23.45 -6.29
CA HIS A 228 27.38 22.09 -6.22
C HIS A 228 28.83 21.95 -6.66
N PHE A 229 29.24 22.68 -7.70
CA PHE A 229 30.62 22.76 -8.16
C PHE A 229 31.57 23.26 -7.06
N ILE A 230 31.20 24.35 -6.36
CA ILE A 230 31.99 24.87 -5.24
C ILE A 230 32.07 23.82 -4.12
N HIS A 231 30.95 23.20 -3.75
CA HIS A 231 30.93 22.17 -2.72
C HIS A 231 31.84 20.97 -3.05
N ILE A 232 31.87 20.55 -4.32
CA ILE A 232 32.78 19.50 -4.80
C ILE A 232 34.25 19.93 -4.63
N ILE A 233 34.59 21.17 -5.02
CA ILE A 233 35.96 21.70 -4.89
C ILE A 233 36.38 21.78 -3.43
N ASP A 234 35.53 22.32 -2.55
CA ASP A 234 35.82 22.42 -1.12
C ASP A 234 36.14 21.04 -0.54
N GLY A 235 35.37 20.01 -0.91
CA GLY A 235 35.64 18.62 -0.52
C GLY A 235 37.00 18.09 -0.99
N TYR A 236 37.46 18.46 -2.20
CA TYR A 236 38.82 18.11 -2.65
C TYR A 236 39.91 18.83 -1.89
N ILE A 237 39.69 20.10 -1.55
CA ILE A 237 40.64 20.90 -0.77
C ILE A 237 40.77 20.31 0.64
N ASP A 238 39.66 19.94 1.28
CA ASP A 238 39.66 19.38 2.63
C ASP A 238 40.32 17.98 2.69
N GLN A 239 40.19 17.19 1.63
CA GLN A 239 40.85 15.88 1.51
C GLN A 239 42.30 15.97 1.05
N ALA A 240 42.75 17.15 0.61
CA ALA A 240 44.12 17.38 0.20
C ALA A 240 45.05 17.53 1.44
N GLY A 241 45.39 16.40 2.06
CA GLY A 241 46.47 16.33 3.05
C GLY A 241 47.86 16.61 2.46
N PRO A 242 48.92 16.61 3.29
CA PRO A 242 50.29 17.00 2.90
C PRO A 242 50.94 16.18 1.76
N ALA A 243 50.33 15.06 1.37
CA ALA A 243 50.81 14.17 0.30
C ALA A 243 49.79 14.00 -0.86
N SER A 244 48.77 14.85 -0.96
CA SER A 244 47.62 14.63 -1.85
C SER A 244 47.87 14.95 -3.33
N GLU A 245 47.06 14.31 -4.17
CA GLU A 245 47.00 14.49 -5.62
C GLU A 245 46.76 15.96 -6.00
N ARG A 246 47.56 16.49 -6.94
CA ARG A 246 47.37 17.84 -7.48
C ARG A 246 46.18 17.83 -8.44
N PHE A 247 45.26 18.78 -8.29
CA PHE A 247 44.20 19.03 -9.25
C PHE A 247 44.33 20.42 -9.89
N ALA A 248 43.72 20.59 -11.06
CA ALA A 248 43.62 21.87 -11.75
C ALA A 248 42.16 22.14 -12.12
N ILE A 249 41.75 23.41 -12.04
CA ILE A 249 40.42 23.85 -12.48
C ILE A 249 40.58 24.56 -13.83
N LEU A 250 39.85 24.08 -14.84
CA LEU A 250 39.75 24.74 -16.14
C LEU A 250 38.47 25.59 -16.18
N PHE A 251 38.61 26.85 -16.54
CA PHE A 251 37.50 27.76 -16.77
C PHE A 251 37.54 28.25 -18.22
N PHE A 252 36.41 28.25 -18.90
CA PHE A 252 36.27 28.72 -20.28
C PHE A 252 34.95 29.48 -20.45
N ASP A 253 34.94 30.46 -21.34
CA ASP A 253 33.80 31.32 -21.65
C ASP A 253 33.55 31.36 -23.16
N LEU A 254 32.32 31.63 -23.57
CA LEU A 254 31.92 31.65 -24.97
C LEU A 254 32.03 33.05 -25.56
N ASN A 255 33.00 33.21 -26.47
CA ASN A 255 33.20 34.47 -27.18
C ASN A 255 31.93 34.87 -27.96
N ARG A 256 31.49 36.13 -27.79
CA ARG A 256 30.36 36.74 -28.51
C ARG A 256 29.02 36.00 -28.35
N PHE A 257 28.83 35.24 -27.26
CA PHE A 257 27.57 34.52 -27.03
C PHE A 257 26.34 35.43 -26.94
N LYS A 258 26.49 36.64 -26.40
CA LYS A 258 25.42 37.65 -26.35
C LYS A 258 24.97 38.07 -27.76
N GLU A 259 25.91 38.32 -28.67
CA GLU A 259 25.59 38.66 -30.07
C GLU A 259 24.83 37.53 -30.76
N ALA A 260 25.18 36.27 -30.48
CA ALA A 260 24.45 35.12 -30.99
C ALA A 260 23.00 35.07 -30.48
N ASN A 261 22.77 35.32 -29.20
CA ASN A 261 21.41 35.39 -28.63
C ASN A 261 20.60 36.56 -29.20
N ASP A 262 21.24 37.71 -29.42
CA ASP A 262 20.59 38.90 -29.97
C ASP A 262 20.20 38.71 -31.45
N LEU A 263 20.94 37.89 -32.23
CA LEU A 263 20.64 37.58 -33.63
C LEU A 263 19.63 36.44 -33.83
N TYR A 264 19.68 35.39 -33.00
CA TYR A 264 18.99 34.13 -33.26
C TYR A 264 18.01 33.71 -32.16
N ASP A 265 17.74 34.58 -31.19
CA ASP A 265 16.94 34.34 -29.99
C ASP A 265 17.61 33.48 -28.89
N HIS A 266 16.98 33.45 -27.72
CA HIS A 266 17.49 32.74 -26.55
C HIS A 266 17.45 31.20 -26.69
N GLN A 267 16.52 30.65 -27.46
CA GLN A 267 16.43 29.20 -27.67
C GLN A 267 17.64 28.70 -28.46
N PHE A 268 18.10 29.48 -29.45
CA PHE A 268 19.34 29.20 -30.16
C PHE A 268 20.56 29.20 -29.21
N GLY A 269 20.63 30.17 -28.31
CA GLY A 269 21.66 30.22 -27.25
C GLY A 269 21.70 28.97 -26.37
N ASP A 270 20.52 28.54 -25.92
CA ASP A 270 20.36 27.35 -25.09
C ASP A 270 20.85 26.08 -25.81
N GLU A 271 20.53 25.94 -27.09
CA GLU A 271 21.03 24.83 -27.92
C GLU A 271 22.55 24.84 -28.07
N VAL A 272 23.16 26.02 -28.26
CA VAL A 272 24.61 26.20 -28.33
C VAL A 272 25.27 25.73 -27.04
N LEU A 273 24.74 26.11 -25.87
CA LEU A 273 25.24 25.68 -24.56
C LEU A 273 25.18 24.15 -24.40
N VAL A 274 24.05 23.52 -24.76
CA VAL A 274 23.90 22.06 -24.70
C VAL A 274 24.87 21.34 -25.64
N GLN A 275 25.07 21.86 -26.85
CA GLN A 275 25.97 21.27 -27.85
C GLN A 275 27.44 21.35 -27.43
N ILE A 276 27.87 22.49 -26.89
CA ILE A 276 29.24 22.68 -26.40
C ILE A 276 29.55 21.69 -25.27
N TRP A 277 28.62 21.53 -24.33
CA TRP A 277 28.77 20.54 -23.27
C TRP A 277 28.84 19.10 -23.82
N ARG A 278 27.92 18.70 -24.70
CA ARG A 278 27.93 17.35 -25.30
C ARG A 278 29.24 17.05 -26.02
N ARG A 279 29.80 18.03 -26.73
CA ARG A 279 31.09 17.90 -27.43
C ARG A 279 32.28 17.86 -26.46
N GLY A 280 32.26 18.68 -25.41
CA GLY A 280 33.28 18.66 -24.35
C GLY A 280 33.31 17.35 -23.56
N ALA A 281 32.13 16.80 -23.23
CA ALA A 281 31.99 15.52 -22.52
C ALA A 281 32.45 14.31 -23.35
N GLY A 282 32.36 14.39 -24.69
CA GLY A 282 32.85 13.37 -25.62
C GLY A 282 34.37 13.34 -25.75
N ALA A 283 35.06 14.45 -25.45
CA ALA A 283 36.50 14.58 -25.66
C ALA A 283 37.36 13.95 -24.54
N ASN A 284 36.81 13.71 -23.34
CA ASN A 284 37.61 13.13 -22.25
C ASN A 284 36.79 12.54 -21.09
N ARG A 285 35.88 11.60 -21.41
CA ARG A 285 34.98 10.97 -20.42
C ARG A 285 35.72 10.17 -19.34
N GLU A 286 36.99 9.77 -19.55
CA GLU A 286 37.80 9.04 -18.56
C GLU A 286 38.59 9.94 -17.58
N GLN A 287 38.93 11.18 -17.95
CA GLN A 287 39.71 12.09 -17.07
C GLN A 287 38.84 13.10 -16.32
N VAL A 288 37.77 13.62 -16.93
CA VAL A 288 36.81 14.53 -16.25
C VAL A 288 35.98 13.76 -15.22
N THR A 289 35.71 12.48 -15.48
CA THR A 289 34.95 11.57 -14.60
C THR A 289 35.81 10.94 -13.50
N ARG A 290 37.15 10.91 -13.66
CA ARG A 290 38.08 10.42 -12.62
C ARG A 290 38.08 11.28 -11.37
N ALA A 291 37.77 12.57 -11.49
CA ALA A 291 37.47 13.38 -10.32
C ALA A 291 36.19 12.85 -9.63
N VAL A 292 35.04 12.81 -10.31
CA VAL A 292 33.73 12.63 -9.67
C VAL A 292 33.38 11.15 -9.31
N THR A 293 34.00 10.14 -9.91
CA THR A 293 33.55 8.73 -9.78
C THR A 293 34.33 7.91 -8.75
N GLN A 294 35.40 8.45 -8.18
CA GLN A 294 36.27 7.70 -7.26
C GLN A 294 35.78 7.69 -5.80
N TYR A 295 34.56 8.17 -5.50
CA TYR A 295 34.02 8.20 -4.13
C TYR A 295 33.06 7.05 -3.77
N ARG A 296 32.73 6.10 -4.67
CA ARG A 296 31.74 5.04 -4.34
C ARG A 296 32.26 3.61 -4.15
N LEU A 297 33.56 3.39 -4.06
CA LEU A 297 34.12 2.04 -3.85
C LEU A 297 35.08 1.87 -2.66
N ARG A 298 35.19 2.84 -1.74
CA ARG A 298 36.08 2.73 -0.57
C ARG A 298 35.47 2.96 0.82
N GLY A 299 34.14 2.98 0.92
CA GLY A 299 33.44 3.28 2.20
C GLY A 299 32.56 2.15 2.77
N ALA A 300 32.67 0.90 2.32
CA ALA A 300 31.77 -0.19 2.75
C ALA A 300 32.46 -1.34 3.51
N LEU A 301 33.61 -1.10 4.16
CA LEU A 301 34.18 -2.03 5.14
C LEU A 301 34.75 -1.25 6.34
N GLY A 302 34.12 -1.44 7.51
CA GLY A 302 34.45 -0.85 8.81
C GLY A 302 33.71 0.48 9.01
N TRP A 303 32.66 0.58 9.82
CA TRP A 303 32.46 0.05 11.18
C TRP A 303 31.03 -0.44 11.40
#